data_AF-A0AAP5H270-F1
#
_entry.id   AF-A0AAP5H270-F1
#
_cell.length_a   1.000
_cell.length_b   1.000
_cell.length_c   1.000
_cell.angle_alpha   90.00
_cell.angle_beta   90.00
_cell.angle_gamma   90.00
#
_symmetry.space_group_name_H-M   'P 1'
#
loop_
_entity.id
_entity.type
_entity.pdbx_description
1 polymer ?
#
loop_
_entity_poly.entity_id
_entity_poly.type
_entity_poly.pdbx_seq_one_letter_code
_entity_poly.pdbx_strand_id
1 'polypeptide(L)'
;MKRFISLLLMLSFVVSIASVASADDQSLEDLSFVERAAHMYNSSLKKSVLDVSKSGKLTTTEYNSIYIPVKDVFKSSGATIRWDGKNKITTIKKQEHEIILNFSTKTVIPRENQLVVPKEWLQLKNGASSINAFVLAYLFEVYADESDQERVEWEKQLEFLDIKQTTGIGGIDGYMHVFVEFND
;
A
#
# COMPACT_ATOMS: atom_id res chain seq x y z
N MET A 1 79.34 -16.82 -8.04
CA MET A 1 79.27 -15.96 -6.85
C MET A 1 78.81 -14.57 -7.29
N LYS A 2 77.89 -13.95 -6.53
CA LYS A 2 77.28 -12.61 -6.68
C LYS A 2 75.90 -12.57 -7.36
N ARG A 3 74.96 -12.14 -6.51
CA ARG A 3 73.55 -11.86 -6.67
C ARG A 3 73.37 -10.58 -7.48
N PHE A 4 72.32 -10.48 -8.29
CA PHE A 4 71.58 -9.22 -8.46
C PHE A 4 70.09 -9.52 -8.60
N ILE A 5 69.37 -9.08 -7.56
CA ILE A 5 67.93 -8.89 -7.51
C ILE A 5 67.63 -7.74 -8.47
N SER A 6 66.68 -7.91 -9.39
CA SER A 6 66.04 -6.78 -10.05
C SER A 6 64.54 -7.01 -10.08
N LEU A 7 63.92 -6.41 -9.08
CA LEU A 7 62.50 -6.19 -8.88
C LEU A 7 62.01 -5.30 -10.03
N LEU A 8 61.20 -5.81 -10.97
CA LEU A 8 60.46 -4.94 -11.90
C LEU A 8 59.05 -4.75 -11.35
N LEU A 9 58.90 -3.66 -10.60
CA LEU A 9 57.66 -3.16 -10.04
C LEU A 9 56.92 -2.42 -11.17
N MET A 10 56.12 -3.14 -11.96
CA MET A 10 55.18 -2.51 -12.90
C MET A 10 53.94 -2.10 -12.11
N LEU A 11 53.92 -0.81 -11.76
CA LEU A 11 52.86 -0.09 -11.08
C LEU A 11 51.60 -0.11 -11.96
N SER A 12 50.69 -1.05 -11.73
CA SER A 12 49.36 -1.05 -12.33
C SER A 12 48.52 0.04 -11.65
N PHE A 13 48.59 1.26 -12.19
CA PHE A 13 47.63 2.33 -11.87
C PHE A 13 46.36 2.09 -12.68
N VAL A 14 45.57 1.09 -12.28
CA VAL A 14 44.16 1.06 -12.66
C VAL A 14 43.50 2.09 -11.77
N VAL A 15 43.23 3.27 -12.32
CA VAL A 15 42.27 4.19 -11.69
C VAL A 15 40.92 3.51 -11.80
N SER A 16 40.59 2.73 -10.79
CA SER A 16 39.22 2.33 -10.51
C SER A 16 38.48 3.65 -10.27
N ILE A 17 37.79 4.14 -11.29
CA ILE A 17 36.73 5.11 -11.08
C ILE A 17 35.69 4.33 -10.31
N ALA A 18 35.80 4.32 -8.98
CA ALA A 18 34.68 3.99 -8.14
C ALA A 18 33.68 5.11 -8.39
N SER A 19 32.82 4.92 -9.40
CA SER A 19 31.52 5.58 -9.42
C SER A 19 30.80 5.07 -8.18
N VAL A 20 31.04 5.74 -7.05
CA VAL A 20 30.05 5.84 -6.00
C VAL A 20 28.88 6.59 -6.62
N ALA A 21 28.03 5.84 -7.35
CA ALA A 21 26.66 6.24 -7.52
C ALA A 21 26.13 6.35 -6.09
N SER A 22 25.88 7.59 -5.65
CA SER A 22 25.10 7.85 -4.46
C SER A 22 23.76 7.17 -4.69
N ALA A 23 23.58 5.99 -4.12
CA ALA A 23 22.25 5.47 -3.90
C ALA A 23 21.58 6.44 -2.92
N ASP A 24 20.36 6.84 -3.25
CA ASP A 24 19.39 7.55 -2.41
C ASP A 24 19.22 9.06 -2.66
N ASP A 25 18.83 9.40 -3.90
CA ASP A 25 18.12 10.66 -4.17
C ASP A 25 17.02 10.41 -5.22
N GLN A 26 16.27 9.32 -5.07
CA GLN A 26 15.05 9.11 -5.84
C GLN A 26 13.99 10.04 -5.26
N SER A 27 13.42 10.92 -6.10
CA SER A 27 12.40 11.84 -5.64
C SER A 27 11.18 11.03 -5.17
N LEU A 28 10.47 11.52 -4.14
CA LEU A 28 9.23 10.88 -3.69
C LEU A 28 8.21 10.75 -4.84
N GLU A 29 8.28 11.64 -5.84
CA GLU A 29 7.43 11.62 -7.03
C GLU A 29 7.71 10.42 -7.97
N ASP A 30 8.92 9.85 -7.92
CA ASP A 30 9.31 8.70 -8.75
C ASP A 30 8.89 7.36 -8.13
N LEU A 31 8.43 7.35 -6.88
CA LEU A 31 7.95 6.16 -6.19
C LEU A 31 6.53 5.80 -6.62
N SER A 32 6.22 4.51 -6.70
CA SER A 32 4.83 4.06 -6.87
C SER A 32 3.96 4.49 -5.69
N PHE A 33 2.64 4.56 -5.89
CA PHE A 33 1.70 4.92 -4.82
C PHE A 33 1.89 4.09 -3.55
N VAL A 34 2.12 2.77 -3.69
CA VAL A 34 2.34 1.86 -2.56
C VAL A 34 3.63 2.19 -1.81
N GLU A 35 4.69 2.54 -2.54
CA GLU A 35 5.98 2.92 -1.96
C GLU A 35 5.85 4.26 -1.22
N ARG A 36 5.23 5.27 -1.83
CA ARG A 36 4.95 6.57 -1.16
C ARG A 36 4.16 6.36 0.12
N ALA A 37 3.07 5.58 0.04
CA ALA A 37 2.27 5.23 1.22
C ALA A 37 3.10 4.52 2.30
N ALA A 38 3.97 3.59 1.93
CA ALA A 38 4.83 2.88 2.90
C ALA A 38 5.91 3.79 3.51
N HIS A 39 6.47 4.73 2.73
CA HIS A 39 7.48 5.69 3.16
C HIS A 39 6.93 6.72 4.16
N MET A 40 5.64 7.07 4.09
CA MET A 40 4.99 7.96 5.06
C MET A 40 5.04 7.41 6.50
N TYR A 41 5.06 6.08 6.65
CA TYR A 41 5.01 5.42 7.94
C TYR A 41 6.34 4.71 8.25
N ASN A 42 6.43 3.41 7.94
CA ASN A 42 7.65 2.62 8.04
C ASN A 42 7.53 1.39 7.14
N SER A 43 8.19 1.43 5.99
CA SER A 43 8.14 0.38 4.96
C SER A 43 8.67 -0.99 5.41
N SER A 44 9.40 -1.05 6.54
CA SER A 44 9.88 -2.32 7.10
C SER A 44 8.80 -3.13 7.79
N LEU A 45 7.67 -2.54 8.17
CA LEU A 45 6.58 -3.23 8.87
C LEU A 45 5.94 -4.30 7.98
N LYS A 46 5.63 -5.46 8.57
CA LYS A 46 5.06 -6.63 7.87
C LYS A 46 3.78 -7.17 8.50
N LYS A 47 3.33 -6.55 9.58
CA LYS A 47 2.10 -6.87 10.32
C LYS A 47 1.24 -5.62 10.43
N SER A 48 -0.05 -5.79 10.66
CA SER A 48 -0.96 -4.66 10.80
C SER A 48 -2.00 -4.88 11.89
N VAL A 49 -2.44 -3.78 12.48
CA VAL A 49 -3.63 -3.71 13.33
C VAL A 49 -4.65 -2.85 12.61
N LEU A 50 -5.89 -3.32 12.52
CA LEU A 50 -7.02 -2.56 12.00
C LEU A 50 -7.93 -2.17 13.16
N ASP A 51 -8.18 -0.87 13.28
CA ASP A 51 -9.13 -0.28 14.19
C ASP A 51 -10.26 0.37 13.39
N VAL A 52 -11.46 -0.19 13.45
CA VAL A 52 -12.64 0.36 12.75
C VAL A 52 -13.59 1.01 13.75
N SER A 53 -13.85 2.31 13.59
CA SER A 53 -14.82 3.07 14.37
C SER A 53 -16.04 3.44 13.54
N LYS A 54 -17.24 3.19 14.08
CA LYS A 54 -18.51 3.68 13.54
C LYS A 54 -19.55 3.81 14.66
N SER A 55 -20.27 4.93 14.72
CA SER A 55 -21.34 5.18 15.70
C SER A 55 -20.91 4.91 17.14
N GLY A 56 -19.72 5.39 17.49
CA GLY A 56 -19.09 5.24 18.80
C GLY A 56 -18.59 3.82 19.13
N LYS A 57 -18.70 2.86 18.21
CA LYS A 57 -18.21 1.49 18.41
C LYS A 57 -16.88 1.28 17.70
N LEU A 58 -15.85 0.94 18.48
CA LEU A 58 -14.53 0.53 18.01
C LEU A 58 -14.43 -1.00 17.89
N THR A 59 -13.83 -1.50 16.82
CA THR A 59 -13.42 -2.90 16.67
C THR A 59 -11.97 -2.99 16.23
N THR A 60 -11.14 -3.62 17.04
CA THR A 60 -9.71 -3.85 16.77
C THR A 60 -9.49 -5.27 16.25
N THR A 61 -8.60 -5.46 15.27
CA THR A 61 -8.21 -6.79 14.76
C THR A 61 -6.75 -6.78 14.34
N GLU A 62 -5.98 -7.75 14.83
CA GLU A 62 -4.57 -7.92 14.46
C GLU A 62 -4.39 -8.89 13.30
N TYR A 63 -3.41 -8.61 12.45
CA TYR A 63 -3.02 -9.47 11.33
C TYR A 63 -1.51 -9.70 11.32
N ASN A 64 -1.11 -10.96 11.20
CA ASN A 64 0.27 -11.34 10.91
C ASN A 64 0.60 -11.17 9.41
N SER A 65 0.27 -10.01 8.86
CA SER A 65 0.40 -9.61 7.46
C SER A 65 0.25 -8.10 7.35
N ILE A 66 0.88 -7.46 6.36
CA ILE A 66 0.63 -6.05 6.03
C ILE A 66 -0.63 -5.86 5.17
N TYR A 67 -1.30 -6.96 4.79
CA TYR A 67 -2.52 -6.95 4.00
C TYR A 67 -3.73 -7.24 4.88
N ILE A 68 -4.68 -6.31 4.90
CA ILE A 68 -5.91 -6.34 5.71
C ILE A 68 -7.07 -6.85 4.84
N PRO A 69 -7.83 -7.89 5.26
CA PRO A 69 -9.01 -8.34 4.55
C PRO A 69 -10.03 -7.22 4.38
N VAL A 70 -10.46 -6.96 3.14
CA VAL A 70 -11.40 -5.86 2.84
C VAL A 70 -12.76 -6.08 3.50
N LYS A 71 -13.13 -7.34 3.76
CA LYS A 71 -14.30 -7.69 4.57
C LYS A 71 -14.27 -7.02 5.94
N ASP A 72 -13.12 -6.99 6.59
CA ASP A 72 -13.02 -6.53 7.96
C ASP A 72 -13.02 -5.00 8.05
N VAL A 73 -12.55 -4.33 7.00
CA VAL A 73 -12.65 -2.87 6.81
C VAL A 73 -14.12 -2.46 6.61
N PHE A 74 -14.81 -3.09 5.66
CA PHE A 74 -16.14 -2.64 5.21
C PHE A 74 -17.32 -3.32 5.91
N LYS A 75 -17.10 -4.24 6.87
CA LYS A 75 -18.19 -4.92 7.60
C LYS A 75 -19.19 -3.96 8.25
N SER A 76 -18.71 -2.80 8.70
CA SER A 76 -19.51 -1.78 9.38
C SER A 76 -20.01 -0.68 8.44
N SER A 77 -19.54 -0.63 7.18
CA SER A 77 -19.89 0.45 6.26
C SER A 77 -21.29 0.30 5.65
N GLY A 78 -21.90 -0.88 5.75
CA GLY A 78 -23.13 -1.22 5.01
C GLY A 78 -22.89 -1.51 3.53
N ALA A 79 -21.63 -1.58 3.08
CA ALA A 79 -21.31 -2.06 1.74
C ALA A 79 -21.57 -3.56 1.60
N THR A 80 -22.00 -3.97 0.41
CA THR A 80 -22.15 -5.38 0.04
C THR A 80 -20.89 -5.87 -0.63
N ILE A 81 -20.31 -6.96 -0.14
CA ILE A 81 -19.09 -7.55 -0.69
C ILE A 81 -19.44 -8.88 -1.35
N ARG A 82 -19.04 -9.05 -2.62
CA ARG A 82 -19.29 -10.27 -3.39
C ARG A 82 -18.01 -10.77 -4.05
N TRP A 83 -17.74 -12.06 -3.89
CA TRP A 83 -16.67 -12.76 -4.59
C TRP A 83 -17.21 -13.49 -5.83
N ASP A 84 -16.58 -13.28 -6.98
CA ASP A 84 -16.73 -14.09 -8.18
C ASP A 84 -15.48 -14.95 -8.37
N GLY A 85 -15.56 -16.21 -7.92
CA GLY A 85 -14.45 -17.15 -8.01
C GLY A 85 -14.07 -17.57 -9.42
N LYS A 86 -14.99 -17.47 -10.38
CA LYS A 86 -14.72 -17.81 -11.79
C LYS A 86 -13.87 -16.73 -12.44
N ASN A 87 -14.22 -15.46 -12.22
CA ASN A 87 -13.50 -14.33 -12.79
C ASN A 87 -12.38 -13.81 -11.90
N LYS A 88 -12.26 -14.31 -10.67
CA LYS A 88 -11.31 -13.86 -9.64
C LYS A 88 -11.47 -12.37 -9.32
N ILE A 89 -12.71 -11.93 -9.12
CA ILE A 89 -13.05 -10.54 -8.86
C ILE A 89 -13.79 -10.44 -7.53
N THR A 90 -13.36 -9.53 -6.66
CA THR A 90 -14.19 -9.07 -5.54
C THR A 90 -14.83 -7.74 -5.90
N THR A 91 -16.13 -7.63 -5.72
CA THR A 91 -16.91 -6.40 -5.87
C THR A 91 -17.32 -5.91 -4.48
N ILE A 92 -17.04 -4.64 -4.19
CA ILE A 92 -17.54 -3.95 -2.98
C ILE A 92 -18.51 -2.88 -3.47
N LYS A 93 -19.80 -3.07 -3.20
CA LYS A 93 -20.87 -2.17 -3.66
C LYS A 93 -21.41 -1.35 -2.49
N LYS A 94 -21.52 -0.04 -2.69
CA LYS A 94 -22.19 0.88 -1.77
C LYS A 94 -23.02 1.85 -2.61
N GLN A 95 -24.34 1.83 -2.40
CA GLN A 95 -25.32 2.50 -3.27
C GLN A 95 -25.13 2.05 -4.73
N GLU A 96 -25.03 2.98 -5.69
CA GLU A 96 -24.86 2.68 -7.12
C GLU A 96 -23.40 2.54 -7.57
N HIS A 97 -22.44 2.71 -6.65
CA HIS A 97 -21.01 2.65 -6.93
C HIS A 97 -20.39 1.32 -6.51
N GLU A 98 -19.38 0.88 -7.26
CA GLU A 98 -18.69 -0.38 -7.04
C GLU A 98 -17.18 -0.23 -7.12
N ILE A 99 -16.48 -0.80 -6.14
CA ILE A 99 -15.05 -1.06 -6.22
C ILE A 99 -14.83 -2.47 -6.75
N ILE A 100 -13.93 -2.59 -7.72
CA ILE A 100 -13.55 -3.85 -8.37
C ILE A 100 -12.11 -4.18 -8.00
N LEU A 101 -11.95 -5.28 -7.25
CA LEU A 101 -10.66 -5.87 -6.92
C LEU A 101 -10.40 -7.02 -7.88
N ASN A 102 -9.55 -6.79 -8.88
CA ASN A 102 -9.28 -7.77 -9.94
C ASN A 102 -8.01 -8.58 -9.64
N PHE A 103 -8.18 -9.86 -9.31
CA PHE A 103 -7.08 -10.80 -9.05
C PHE A 103 -6.77 -11.71 -10.25
N SER A 104 -7.43 -11.49 -11.38
CA SER A 104 -7.17 -12.23 -12.61
C SER A 104 -5.95 -11.68 -13.36
N THR A 105 -5.61 -12.33 -14.47
CA THR A 105 -4.63 -11.80 -15.45
C THR A 105 -5.30 -10.99 -16.55
N LYS A 106 -6.64 -10.92 -16.58
CA LYS A 106 -7.39 -10.21 -17.61
C LYS A 106 -7.63 -8.78 -17.17
N THR A 107 -7.43 -7.83 -18.07
CA THR A 107 -7.83 -6.44 -17.86
C THR A 107 -9.34 -6.36 -17.72
N VAL A 108 -9.81 -5.59 -16.74
CA VAL A 108 -11.23 -5.27 -16.55
C VAL A 108 -11.43 -3.84 -17.01
N ILE A 109 -12.38 -3.62 -17.90
CA ILE A 109 -12.79 -2.28 -18.31
C ILE A 109 -13.92 -1.85 -17.36
N PRO A 110 -13.75 -0.80 -16.55
CA PRO A 110 -14.80 -0.34 -15.65
C PRO A 110 -16.01 0.16 -16.42
N ARG A 111 -17.21 -0.07 -15.85
CA ARG A 111 -18.42 0.68 -16.20
C ARG A 111 -18.41 2.04 -15.50
N GLU A 112 -19.33 2.93 -15.88
CA GLU A 112 -19.39 4.34 -15.39
C GLU A 112 -19.27 4.48 -13.86
N ASN A 113 -19.94 3.64 -13.08
CA ASN A 113 -19.91 3.70 -11.60
C ASN A 113 -18.95 2.66 -10.97
N GLN A 114 -18.01 2.13 -11.75
CA GLN A 114 -17.05 1.14 -11.28
C GLN A 114 -15.66 1.73 -11.22
N LEU A 115 -14.98 1.46 -10.12
CA LEU A 115 -13.59 1.83 -9.93
C LEU A 115 -12.76 0.56 -9.78
N VAL A 116 -11.80 0.35 -10.68
CA VAL A 116 -10.88 -0.80 -10.61
C VAL A 116 -9.65 -0.38 -9.80
N VAL A 117 -9.42 -1.06 -8.69
CA VAL A 117 -8.27 -0.77 -7.81
C VAL A 117 -6.98 -1.33 -8.40
N PRO A 118 -5.85 -0.59 -8.33
CA PRO A 118 -4.56 -1.08 -8.80
C PRO A 118 -4.17 -2.39 -8.13
N LYS A 119 -3.63 -3.32 -8.92
CA LYS A 119 -3.39 -4.71 -8.48
C LYS A 119 -2.29 -4.78 -7.42
N GLU A 120 -1.32 -3.88 -7.48
CA GLU A 120 -0.24 -3.69 -6.53
C GLU A 120 -0.73 -3.36 -5.11
N TRP A 121 -1.94 -2.82 -4.95
CA TRP A 121 -2.53 -2.53 -3.65
C TRP A 121 -3.12 -3.79 -2.99
N LEU A 122 -3.24 -4.88 -3.74
CA LEU A 122 -4.13 -5.98 -3.42
C LEU A 122 -3.37 -7.29 -3.20
N GLN A 123 -3.93 -8.15 -2.36
CA GLN A 123 -3.51 -9.53 -2.19
C GLN A 123 -4.73 -10.45 -2.09
N LEU A 124 -4.69 -11.57 -2.81
CA LEU A 124 -5.65 -12.67 -2.62
C LEU A 124 -4.93 -13.81 -1.90
N LYS A 125 -5.31 -14.09 -0.66
CA LYS A 125 -4.72 -15.16 0.15
C LYS A 125 -5.82 -15.99 0.78
N ASN A 126 -5.78 -17.31 0.56
CA ASN A 126 -6.76 -18.27 1.10
C ASN A 126 -8.23 -17.88 0.79
N GLY A 127 -8.48 -17.32 -0.39
CA GLY A 127 -9.81 -16.86 -0.80
C GLY A 127 -10.27 -15.52 -0.20
N ALA A 128 -9.46 -14.90 0.67
CA ALA A 128 -9.72 -13.57 1.19
C ALA A 128 -9.03 -12.51 0.32
N SER A 129 -9.82 -11.53 -0.15
CA SER A 129 -9.33 -10.32 -0.79
C SER A 129 -8.87 -9.33 0.28
N SER A 130 -7.65 -8.84 0.15
CA SER A 130 -7.03 -7.95 1.12
C SER A 130 -6.39 -6.74 0.43
N ILE A 131 -6.32 -5.62 1.14
CA ILE A 131 -5.69 -4.38 0.72
C ILE A 131 -4.44 -4.12 1.57
N ASN A 132 -3.42 -3.50 0.99
CA ASN A 132 -2.21 -3.10 1.69
C ASN A 132 -2.54 -2.07 2.78
N ALA A 133 -2.10 -2.30 4.02
CA ALA A 133 -2.37 -1.45 5.18
C ALA A 133 -1.85 -0.02 5.01
N PHE A 134 -0.68 0.16 4.37
CA PHE A 134 -0.15 1.50 4.11
C PHE A 134 -1.03 2.27 3.13
N VAL A 135 -1.48 1.61 2.06
CA VAL A 135 -2.41 2.20 1.07
C VAL A 135 -3.73 2.58 1.75
N LEU A 136 -4.31 1.67 2.53
CA LEU A 136 -5.57 1.93 3.23
C LEU A 136 -5.43 3.13 4.18
N ALA A 137 -4.34 3.21 4.95
CA ALA A 137 -4.09 4.32 5.85
C ALA A 137 -3.87 5.63 5.09
N TYR A 138 -3.13 5.59 3.97
CA TYR A 138 -2.72 6.77 3.23
C TYR A 138 -3.87 7.42 2.43
N LEU A 139 -4.81 6.63 1.91
CA LEU A 139 -5.88 7.11 1.04
C LEU A 139 -6.74 8.21 1.67
N PHE A 140 -7.07 8.09 2.95
CA PHE A 140 -7.94 9.04 3.68
C PHE A 140 -7.22 9.66 4.89
N GLU A 141 -5.89 9.67 4.88
CA GLU A 141 -5.09 10.11 6.02
C GLU A 141 -5.38 11.58 6.35
N VAL A 142 -5.79 11.83 7.59
CA VAL A 142 -6.20 13.17 8.06
C VAL A 142 -5.05 14.19 8.03
N TYR A 143 -3.80 13.71 8.07
CA TYR A 143 -2.59 14.53 7.99
C TYR A 143 -1.83 14.37 6.66
N ALA A 144 -2.48 13.86 5.61
CA ALA A 144 -1.83 13.68 4.32
C ALA A 144 -1.41 15.02 3.70
N ASP A 145 -0.31 14.97 2.96
CA ASP A 145 0.08 16.05 2.07
C ASP A 145 -0.91 16.14 0.89
N GLU A 146 -1.51 17.33 0.72
CA GLU A 146 -2.42 17.63 -0.39
C GLU A 146 -1.68 17.82 -1.73
N SER A 147 -0.34 17.84 -1.71
CA SER A 147 0.48 17.92 -2.92
C SER A 147 0.44 16.63 -3.77
N ASP A 148 0.20 15.45 -3.16
CA ASP A 148 0.03 14.18 -3.88
C ASP A 148 -1.36 14.15 -4.56
N GLN A 149 -1.40 14.64 -5.81
CA GLN A 149 -2.64 14.72 -6.59
C GLN A 149 -3.24 13.35 -6.88
N GLU A 150 -2.42 12.30 -7.05
CA GLU A 150 -2.93 10.94 -7.26
C GLU A 150 -3.73 10.48 -6.03
N ARG A 151 -3.22 10.73 -4.82
CA ARG A 151 -3.94 10.44 -3.56
C ARG A 151 -5.26 11.21 -3.47
N VAL A 152 -5.23 12.52 -3.74
CA VAL A 152 -6.42 13.40 -3.69
C VAL A 152 -7.49 12.93 -4.67
N GLU A 153 -7.10 12.52 -5.88
CA GLU A 153 -8.01 11.97 -6.88
C GLU A 153 -8.65 10.67 -6.43
N TRP A 154 -7.86 9.74 -5.86
CA TRP A 154 -8.37 8.49 -5.32
C TRP A 154 -9.31 8.70 -4.13
N GLU A 155 -8.96 9.58 -3.20
CA GLU A 155 -9.81 9.94 -2.06
C GLU A 155 -11.19 10.40 -2.55
N LYS A 156 -11.22 11.32 -3.51
CA LYS A 156 -12.46 11.84 -4.11
C LYS A 156 -13.26 10.74 -4.81
N GLN A 157 -12.61 9.87 -5.59
CA GLN A 157 -13.29 8.77 -6.27
C GLN A 157 -13.87 7.75 -5.28
N LEU A 158 -13.34 7.67 -4.07
CA LEU A 158 -13.73 6.71 -3.04
C LEU A 158 -14.66 7.31 -1.97
N GLU A 159 -15.02 8.59 -2.04
CA GLU A 159 -15.88 9.29 -1.07
C GLU A 159 -17.21 8.54 -0.81
N PHE A 160 -17.75 7.88 -1.84
CA PHE A 160 -18.97 7.07 -1.73
C PHE A 160 -18.90 5.91 -0.73
N LEU A 161 -17.68 5.52 -0.30
CA LEU A 161 -17.47 4.48 0.71
C LEU A 161 -17.84 4.92 2.13
N ASP A 162 -18.08 6.22 2.33
CA ASP A 162 -18.51 6.78 3.62
C ASP A 162 -17.44 6.66 4.72
N ILE A 163 -16.17 6.56 4.30
CA ILE A 163 -15.00 6.68 5.18
C ILE A 163 -14.78 8.17 5.42
N LYS A 164 -14.83 8.59 6.68
CA LYS A 164 -14.61 9.97 7.10
C LYS A 164 -13.12 10.33 7.03
N GLN A 165 -12.29 9.45 7.57
CA GLN A 165 -10.84 9.61 7.61
C GLN A 165 -10.17 8.29 7.98
N THR A 166 -8.87 8.24 7.74
CA THR A 166 -7.96 7.26 8.29
C THR A 166 -6.83 7.94 9.07
N THR A 167 -6.21 7.16 9.95
CA THR A 167 -4.95 7.54 10.57
C THR A 167 -4.04 6.32 10.57
N GLY A 168 -2.82 6.47 10.08
CA GLY A 168 -1.80 5.44 10.10
C GLY A 168 -0.72 5.72 11.15
N ILE A 169 -0.31 4.70 11.91
CA ILE A 169 0.79 4.80 12.86
C ILE A 169 1.72 3.61 12.69
N GLY A 170 3.00 3.89 12.38
CA GLY A 170 4.05 2.88 12.46
C GLY A 170 4.39 2.59 13.92
N GLY A 171 3.90 1.48 14.46
CA GLY A 171 4.07 1.11 15.86
C GLY A 171 5.47 0.57 16.17
N ILE A 172 5.99 0.93 17.35
CA ILE A 172 7.24 0.36 17.90
C ILE A 172 7.11 -1.13 18.23
N ASP A 173 5.88 -1.63 18.30
CA ASP A 173 5.52 -3.05 18.46
C ASP A 173 5.73 -3.87 17.16
N GLY A 174 6.12 -3.20 16.07
CA GLY A 174 6.36 -3.84 14.77
C GLY A 174 5.09 -4.02 13.93
N TYR A 175 4.00 -3.33 14.28
CA TYR A 175 2.75 -3.32 13.52
C TYR A 175 2.50 -1.96 12.85
N MET A 176 1.90 -2.00 11.66
CA MET A 176 1.24 -0.83 11.07
C MET A 176 -0.18 -0.73 11.64
N HIS A 177 -0.44 0.27 12.47
CA HIS A 177 -1.77 0.54 13.01
C HIS A 177 -2.55 1.39 12.00
N VAL A 178 -3.74 0.94 11.65
CA VAL A 178 -4.64 1.62 10.70
C VAL A 178 -5.97 1.86 11.37
N PHE A 179 -6.25 3.12 11.67
CA PHE A 179 -7.54 3.57 12.19
C PHE A 179 -8.41 4.00 11.02
N VAL A 180 -9.61 3.44 10.91
CA VAL A 180 -10.63 3.77 9.90
C VAL A 180 -11.87 4.27 10.62
N GLU A 181 -12.25 5.52 10.38
CA GLU A 181 -13.48 6.11 10.90
C GLU A 181 -14.50 6.23 9.77
N PHE A 182 -15.70 5.67 9.95
CA PHE A 182 -16.82 5.87 9.04
C PHE A 182 -17.72 7.02 9.53
N ASN A 183 -18.43 7.68 8.61
CA ASN A 183 -19.52 8.57 9.00
C ASN A 183 -20.67 7.79 9.66
N ASP A 184 -21.49 8.52 10.42
CA ASP A 184 -22.68 8.05 11.13
C ASP A 184 -23.94 8.05 10.26
#